data_AF-A0A0B6Z2H8-F1
#
_entry.id   AF-A0A0B6Z2H8-F1
#
_cell.length_a   1.000
_cell.length_b   1.000
_cell.length_c   1.000
_cell.angle_alpha   90.00
_cell.angle_beta   90.00
_cell.angle_gamma   90.00
#
_symmetry.space_group_name_H-M   'P 1'
#
loop_
_entity.id
_entity.type
_entity.pdbx_description
1 polymer ?
#
loop_
_entity_poly.entity_id
_entity_poly.type
_entity_poly.pdbx_seq_one_letter_code
_entity_poly.pdbx_strand_id
1 'polypeptide(L)'
;SLVGSLLFNMNFHIGMTLGMRIKSALIAAVYKKSLTISNEAKKESTVGEIVNLMSVDCQRMQDVTGYLWVMWSAPLQISLALAMLWGEMGIATLAGLAIMILLMPMNAFIAMKQRKYQITGMKFKDQRIKLMS
;
A
#
# COMPACT_ATOMS: atom_id res chain seq x y z
N SER A 1 -21.55 8.72 -15.39
CA SER A 1 -22.93 8.30 -15.10
C SER A 1 -23.05 7.85 -13.65
N LEU A 2 -24.14 8.19 -12.98
CA LEU A 2 -24.43 7.92 -11.55
C LEU A 2 -24.17 6.45 -11.14
N VAL A 3 -24.48 5.51 -12.06
CA VAL A 3 -24.21 4.07 -11.93
C VAL A 3 -22.72 3.76 -11.69
N GLY A 4 -21.81 4.41 -12.43
CA GLY A 4 -20.37 4.17 -12.28
C GLY A 4 -19.85 4.60 -10.90
N SER A 5 -20.32 5.74 -10.40
CA SER A 5 -19.96 6.24 -9.07
C SER A 5 -20.49 5.32 -7.96
N LEU A 6 -21.70 4.77 -8.11
CA LEU A 6 -22.27 3.83 -7.15
C LEU A 6 -21.50 2.50 -7.13
N LEU A 7 -21.20 1.94 -8.30
CA LEU A 7 -20.44 0.69 -8.41
C LEU A 7 -19.02 0.83 -7.83
N PHE A 8 -18.36 1.96 -8.06
CA PHE A 8 -17.05 2.24 -7.49
C PHE A 8 -17.11 2.28 -5.96
N ASN A 9 -18.05 3.03 -5.39
CA ASN A 9 -18.22 3.12 -3.93
C ASN A 9 -18.58 1.76 -3.32
N MET A 10 -19.42 0.97 -3.97
CA MET A 10 -19.78 -0.37 -3.50
C MET A 10 -18.57 -1.30 -3.48
N ASN A 11 -17.78 -1.32 -4.56
CA ASN A 11 -16.54 -2.11 -4.62
C ASN A 11 -15.56 -1.69 -3.52
N PHE A 12 -15.37 -0.39 -3.33
CA PHE A 12 -14.51 0.14 -2.29
C PHE A 12 -14.98 -0.27 -0.89
N HIS A 13 -16.30 -0.20 -0.64
CA HIS A 13 -16.88 -0.59 0.64
C HIS A 13 -16.72 -2.10 0.92
N ILE A 14 -16.91 -2.94 -0.10
CA ILE A 14 -16.68 -4.40 0.00
C ILE A 14 -15.19 -4.67 0.29
N GLY A 15 -14.28 -4.02 -0.44
CA GLY A 15 -12.83 -4.16 -0.25
C GLY A 15 -12.39 -3.77 1.16
N MET A 16 -12.87 -2.64 1.67
CA MET A 16 -12.60 -2.21 3.05
C MET A 16 -13.15 -3.19 4.09
N THR A 17 -14.37 -3.68 3.90
CA THR A 17 -15.01 -4.63 4.82
C THR A 17 -14.26 -5.97 4.84
N LEU A 18 -13.81 -6.44 3.67
CA LEU A 18 -12.98 -7.64 3.57
C LEU A 18 -11.64 -7.44 4.29
N GLY A 19 -10.96 -6.31 4.06
CA GLY A 19 -9.72 -5.96 4.74
C GLY A 19 -9.86 -5.94 6.27
N MET A 20 -10.95 -5.38 6.80
CA MET A 20 -11.25 -5.41 8.23
C MET A 20 -11.40 -6.84 8.76
N ARG A 21 -12.11 -7.72 8.05
CA ARG A 21 -12.29 -9.12 8.45
C ARG A 21 -10.96 -9.87 8.48
N ILE A 22 -10.11 -9.67 7.47
CA ILE A 22 -8.78 -10.28 7.39
C ILE A 22 -7.91 -9.82 8.56
N LYS A 23 -7.86 -8.51 8.85
CA LYS A 23 -7.12 -7.98 10.00
C LYS A 23 -7.57 -8.62 11.31
N SER A 24 -8.87 -8.67 11.56
CA SER A 24 -9.41 -9.28 12.78
C SER A 24 -9.04 -10.76 12.89
N ALA A 25 -9.13 -11.51 11.79
CA ALA A 25 -8.74 -12.92 11.76
C ALA A 25 -7.24 -13.12 12.01
N LEU A 26 -6.38 -12.27 11.42
CA LEU A 26 -4.93 -12.29 11.63
C LEU A 26 -4.56 -11.98 13.08
N ILE A 27 -5.14 -10.94 13.68
CA ILE A 27 -4.92 -10.59 15.08
C ILE A 27 -5.32 -11.77 15.98
N ALA A 28 -6.49 -12.37 15.74
CA ALA A 28 -6.94 -13.54 16.50
C ALA A 28 -5.99 -14.75 16.36
N ALA A 29 -5.50 -15.01 15.14
CA ALA A 29 -4.55 -16.09 14.86
C ALA A 29 -3.19 -15.86 15.55
N VAL A 30 -2.66 -14.63 15.47
CA VAL A 30 -1.41 -14.23 16.12
C VAL A 30 -1.55 -14.33 17.64
N TYR A 31 -2.67 -13.85 18.20
CA TYR A 31 -2.96 -13.97 19.62
C TYR A 31 -3.04 -15.43 20.08
N LYS A 32 -3.75 -16.30 19.34
CA LYS A 32 -3.80 -17.73 19.66
C LYS A 32 -2.41 -18.38 19.59
N LYS A 33 -1.57 -17.97 18.63
CA LYS A 33 -0.20 -18.48 18.50
C LYS A 33 0.70 -17.99 19.62
N SER A 34 0.57 -16.74 20.07
CA SER A 34 1.37 -16.18 21.17
C SER A 34 1.10 -16.89 22.51
N LEU A 35 -0.11 -17.43 22.70
CA LEU A 35 -0.46 -18.23 23.87
C LEU A 35 0.11 -19.66 23.85
N THR A 36 0.43 -20.21 22.69
CA THR A 36 0.86 -21.61 22.51
C THR A 36 2.35 -21.77 22.18
N ILE A 37 3.07 -20.67 22.02
CA ILE A 37 4.49 -20.64 21.67
C ILE A 37 5.39 -21.12 22.83
N SER A 38 6.42 -21.90 22.50
CA SER A 38 7.39 -22.45 23.47
C SER A 38 8.23 -21.34 24.11
N ASN A 39 8.79 -21.61 25.30
CA ASN A 39 9.64 -20.64 26.00
C ASN A 39 10.92 -20.27 25.22
N GLU A 40 11.38 -21.15 24.34
CA GLU A 40 12.53 -20.92 23.47
C GLU A 40 12.19 -19.89 22.38
N ALA A 41 11.05 -20.05 21.71
CA ALA A 41 10.59 -19.09 20.71
C ALA A 41 10.06 -17.77 21.33
N LYS A 42 9.66 -17.76 22.62
CA LYS A 42 9.43 -16.52 23.39
C LYS A 42 10.71 -15.71 23.63
N LYS A 43 11.90 -16.32 23.58
CA LYS A 43 13.17 -15.59 23.65
C LYS A 43 13.51 -14.92 22.32
N GLU A 44 13.10 -15.50 21.19
CA GLU A 44 13.31 -14.92 19.86
C GLU A 44 12.30 -13.82 19.51
N SER A 45 11.04 -13.95 19.94
CA SER A 45 9.99 -12.94 19.69
C SER A 45 9.58 -12.25 20.98
N THR A 46 9.95 -10.99 21.12
CA THR A 46 9.57 -10.17 22.28
C THR A 46 8.08 -9.84 22.26
N VAL A 47 7.50 -9.59 23.43
CA VAL A 47 6.09 -9.13 23.55
C VAL A 47 5.86 -7.87 22.70
N GLY A 48 6.84 -6.98 22.64
CA GLY A 48 6.79 -5.76 21.83
C GLY A 48 6.69 -6.03 20.33
N GLU A 49 7.43 -7.02 19.82
CA GLU A 49 7.36 -7.42 18.41
C GLU A 49 6.02 -8.05 18.05
N ILE A 50 5.46 -8.89 18.93
CA ILE A 50 4.13 -9.49 18.72
C ILE A 50 3.04 -8.41 18.68
N VAL A 51 3.11 -7.42 19.59
CA VAL A 51 2.19 -6.28 19.58
C VAL A 51 2.37 -5.44 18.32
N ASN A 52 3.61 -5.15 17.92
CA ASN A 52 3.89 -4.44 16.68
C ASN A 52 3.33 -5.18 15.45
N LEU A 53 3.43 -6.51 15.41
CA LEU A 53 2.89 -7.34 14.34
C LEU A 53 1.36 -7.27 14.28
N MET A 54 0.68 -7.27 15.43
CA MET A 54 -0.78 -7.10 15.49
C MET A 54 -1.22 -5.67 15.13
N SER A 55 -0.45 -4.64 15.48
CA SER A 55 -0.83 -3.24 15.27
C SER A 55 -0.45 -2.70 13.90
N VAL A 56 0.77 -2.98 13.41
CA VAL A 56 1.32 -2.42 12.18
C VAL A 56 1.12 -3.36 11.01
N ASP A 57 1.55 -4.61 11.12
CA ASP A 57 1.50 -5.54 9.98
C ASP A 57 0.08 -5.96 9.63
N CYS A 58 -0.76 -6.25 10.63
CA CYS A 58 -2.17 -6.55 10.37
C CYS A 58 -2.94 -5.32 9.82
N GLN A 59 -2.55 -4.09 10.20
CA GLN A 59 -3.12 -2.88 9.59
C GLN A 59 -2.68 -2.73 8.13
N ARG A 60 -1.40 -2.93 7.83
CA ARG A 60 -0.89 -2.91 6.45
C ARG A 60 -1.59 -3.96 5.58
N MET A 61 -1.86 -5.15 6.11
CA MET A 61 -2.63 -6.19 5.41
C MET A 61 -4.06 -5.74 5.09
N GLN A 62 -4.75 -5.08 6.03
CA GLN A 62 -6.07 -4.47 5.75
C GLN A 62 -5.99 -3.48 4.59
N ASP A 63 -5.03 -2.58 4.63
CA ASP A 63 -4.88 -1.53 3.62
C ASP A 63 -4.61 -2.15 2.25
N VAL A 64 -3.66 -3.09 2.16
CA VAL A 64 -3.34 -3.80 0.91
C VAL A 64 -4.57 -4.52 0.37
N THR A 65 -5.32 -5.23 1.22
CA THR A 65 -6.53 -5.94 0.81
C THR A 65 -7.56 -5.01 0.20
N GLY A 66 -7.76 -3.82 0.79
CA GLY A 66 -8.67 -2.81 0.26
C GLY A 66 -8.30 -2.34 -1.16
N TYR A 67 -7.01 -2.36 -1.50
CA TYR A 67 -6.49 -1.92 -2.81
C TYR A 67 -6.17 -3.05 -3.79
N LEU A 68 -6.29 -4.33 -3.39
CA LEU A 68 -6.01 -5.47 -4.26
C LEU A 68 -6.79 -5.41 -5.57
N TRP A 69 -8.06 -4.95 -5.51
CA TRP A 69 -8.89 -4.80 -6.71
C TRP A 69 -8.27 -3.83 -7.73
N VAL A 70 -7.77 -2.69 -7.26
CA VAL A 70 -7.14 -1.68 -8.12
C VAL A 70 -5.82 -2.21 -8.70
N MET A 71 -5.09 -3.00 -7.93
CA MET A 71 -3.79 -3.55 -8.33
C MET A 71 -3.89 -4.40 -9.61
N TRP A 72 -4.93 -5.22 -9.74
CA TRP A 72 -5.13 -6.04 -10.95
C TRP A 72 -5.96 -5.32 -12.03
N SER A 73 -6.88 -4.42 -11.65
CA SER A 73 -7.70 -3.71 -12.63
C SER A 73 -6.92 -2.63 -13.38
N ALA A 74 -5.93 -1.99 -12.75
CA ALA A 74 -5.17 -0.91 -13.36
C ALA A 74 -4.39 -1.37 -14.62
N PRO A 75 -3.64 -2.49 -14.61
CA PRO A 75 -3.00 -3.03 -15.82
C PRO A 75 -4.00 -3.32 -16.95
N LEU A 76 -5.15 -3.91 -16.62
CA LEU A 76 -6.20 -4.22 -17.60
C LEU A 76 -6.75 -2.93 -18.22
N GLN A 77 -7.06 -1.93 -17.38
CA GLN A 77 -7.57 -0.64 -17.83
C GLN A 77 -6.58 0.10 -18.72
N ILE A 78 -5.29 0.12 -18.35
CA ILE A 78 -4.23 0.71 -19.17
C ILE A 78 -4.12 -0.02 -20.51
N SER A 79 -4.13 -1.36 -20.50
CA SER A 79 -4.01 -2.16 -21.72
C SER A 79 -5.18 -1.92 -22.67
N LEU A 80 -6.41 -1.87 -22.15
CA LEU A 80 -7.60 -1.59 -22.94
C LEU A 80 -7.57 -0.18 -23.53
N ALA A 81 -7.20 0.81 -22.73
CA ALA A 81 -7.08 2.21 -23.17
C ALA A 81 -6.04 2.35 -24.29
N LEU A 82 -4.89 1.69 -24.17
CA LEU A 82 -3.86 1.69 -25.21
C LEU A 82 -4.33 1.00 -26.48
N ALA A 83 -5.06 -0.12 -26.38
CA ALA A 83 -5.62 -0.80 -27.55
C ALA A 83 -6.63 0.10 -28.30
N MET A 84 -7.49 0.81 -27.57
CA MET A 84 -8.44 1.76 -28.17
C MET A 84 -7.72 2.94 -28.83
N LEU A 85 -6.74 3.54 -28.15
CA LEU A 85 -5.96 4.65 -28.70
C LEU A 85 -5.13 4.24 -29.93
N TRP A 86 -4.62 3.02 -29.96
CA TRP A 86 -3.94 2.47 -31.12
C TRP A 86 -4.86 2.40 -32.35
N GLY A 87 -6.13 2.03 -32.14
CA GLY A 87 -7.12 1.99 -33.22
C GLY A 87 -7.41 3.37 -33.83
N GLU A 88 -7.46 4.43 -33.01
CA GLU A 88 -7.80 5.78 -33.46
C GLU A 88 -6.61 6.57 -34.02
N MET A 89 -5.41 6.43 -33.42
CA MET A 89 -4.25 7.29 -33.69
C MET A 89 -3.00 6.54 -34.17
N GLY A 90 -3.00 5.21 -34.18
CA GLY A 90 -1.89 4.38 -34.64
C GLY A 90 -0.57 4.70 -33.92
N ILE A 91 0.47 5.00 -34.70
CA ILE A 91 1.85 5.22 -34.22
C ILE A 91 1.97 6.46 -33.33
N ALA A 92 1.09 7.47 -33.49
CA ALA A 92 1.14 8.68 -32.66
C ALA A 92 0.92 8.39 -31.16
N THR A 93 0.22 7.30 -30.83
CA THR A 93 0.03 6.81 -29.45
C THR A 93 1.36 6.44 -28.78
N LEU A 94 2.36 5.99 -29.54
CA LEU A 94 3.69 5.66 -29.00
C LEU A 94 4.45 6.90 -28.51
N ALA A 95 4.25 8.06 -29.13
CA ALA A 95 4.87 9.30 -28.68
C ALA A 95 4.33 9.71 -27.29
N GLY A 96 3.02 9.59 -27.08
CA GLY A 96 2.40 9.80 -25.77
C GLY A 96 2.90 8.81 -24.71
N LEU A 97 3.00 7.52 -25.07
CA LEU A 97 3.54 6.48 -24.21
C LEU A 97 5.00 6.77 -23.82
N ALA A 98 5.82 7.22 -24.78
CA ALA A 98 7.22 7.57 -24.54
C ALA A 98 7.37 8.70 -23.52
N ILE A 99 6.54 9.75 -23.62
CA ILE A 99 6.52 10.84 -22.63
C ILE A 99 6.12 10.31 -21.25
N MET A 100 5.08 9.47 -21.16
CA MET A 100 4.67 8.85 -19.90
C MET A 100 5.78 8.00 -19.27
N ILE A 101 6.49 7.22 -20.08
CA ILE A 101 7.62 6.40 -19.61
C ILE A 101 8.76 7.29 -19.13
N LEU A 102 9.02 8.44 -19.77
CA LEU A 102 10.06 9.39 -19.36
C LEU A 102 9.69 10.15 -18.08
N LEU A 103 8.40 10.38 -17.82
CA LEU A 103 7.93 10.96 -16.56
C LEU A 103 8.10 10.02 -15.36
N MET A 104 8.05 8.70 -15.55
CA MET A 104 8.27 7.72 -14.47
C MET A 104 9.62 7.87 -13.74
N PRO A 105 10.80 7.86 -14.41
CA PRO A 105 12.08 8.04 -13.72
C PRO A 105 12.22 9.42 -13.10
N MET A 106 11.63 10.46 -13.70
CA MET A 106 11.62 11.80 -13.10
C MET A 106 10.83 11.81 -11.77
N ASN A 107 9.64 11.21 -11.74
CA ASN A 107 8.86 11.06 -10.52
C ASN A 107 9.59 10.21 -9.47
N ALA A 108 10.25 9.12 -9.90
CA ALA A 108 11.05 8.28 -9.01
C ALA A 108 12.22 9.05 -8.39
N PHE A 109 12.93 9.87 -9.18
CA PHE A 109 14.02 10.72 -8.69
C PHE A 109 13.53 11.72 -7.64
N ILE A 110 12.40 12.38 -7.91
CA ILE A 110 11.77 13.32 -6.95
C ILE A 110 11.37 12.58 -5.68
N ALA A 111 10.73 11.41 -5.78
CA ALA A 111 10.35 10.60 -4.63
C ALA A 111 11.54 10.16 -3.77
N MET A 112 12.66 9.78 -4.39
CA MET A 112 13.91 9.46 -3.66
C MET A 112 14.45 10.67 -2.90
N LYS A 113 14.45 11.85 -3.52
CA LYS A 113 14.84 13.11 -2.86
C LYS A 113 13.90 13.43 -1.69
N GLN A 114 12.59 13.31 -1.90
CA GLN A 114 11.59 13.54 -0.87
C GLN A 114 11.78 12.60 0.33
N ARG A 115 12.05 11.31 0.09
CA ARG A 115 12.38 10.35 1.16
C ARG A 115 13.64 10.75 1.92
N LYS A 116 14.70 11.18 1.22
CA LYS A 116 15.93 11.67 1.87
C LYS A 116 15.66 12.87 2.77
N TYR A 117 14.85 13.83 2.31
CA TYR A 117 14.45 14.98 3.12
C TYR A 117 13.57 14.59 4.30
N GLN A 118 12.62 13.67 4.14
CA GLN A 118 11.80 13.16 5.24
C GLN A 118 12.65 12.50 6.34
N ILE A 119 13.60 11.64 5.97
CA ILE A 119 14.50 10.99 6.93
C ILE A 119 15.33 12.04 7.68
N THR A 120 15.88 13.02 6.96
CA THR A 120 16.67 14.10 7.57
C THR A 120 15.82 14.94 8.53
N GLY A 121 14.58 15.25 8.14
CA GLY A 121 13.62 15.96 8.98
C GLY A 121 13.23 15.18 10.24
N MET A 122 13.07 13.86 10.16
CA MET A 122 12.83 13.01 11.33
C MET A 122 13.99 13.07 12.32
N LYS A 123 15.25 13.00 11.84
CA LYS A 123 16.44 13.12 12.71
C LYS A 123 16.47 14.43 13.48
N PHE A 124 16.15 15.55 12.83
CA PHE A 124 16.06 16.85 13.52
C PHE A 124 14.94 16.90 14.56
N LYS A 125 13.77 16.30 14.26
CA LYS A 125 12.67 16.18 15.23
C LYS A 125 13.08 15.37 16.45
N ASP A 126 13.76 14.24 16.27
CA ASP A 126 14.24 13.39 17.38
C ASP A 126 15.26 14.11 18.27
N GLN A 127 16.19 14.86 17.66
CA GLN A 127 17.16 15.68 18.41
C GLN A 127 16.48 16.76 19.25
N ARG A 128 15.48 17.45 18.69
CA ARG A 128 14.72 18.46 19.43
C ARG A 128 13.98 17.86 20.62
N ILE A 129 13.35 16.69 20.46
CA ILE A 129 12.64 16.01 21.55
C ILE A 129 13.61 15.66 22.69
N LYS A 130 14.81 15.16 22.35
CA LYS A 130 15.86 14.85 23.34
C LYS A 130 16.43 16.06 24.08
N LEU A 131 16.41 17.25 23.48
CA LEU A 131 16.84 18.49 24.14
C LEU A 131 15.75 19.08 25.06
N MET A 132 14.49 18.69 24.86
CA MET A 132 13.34 19.15 25.66
C MET A 132 12.99 18.20 26.81
N SER A 133 13.54 16.98 26.82
CA SER A 133 13.49 16.01 27.92
C SER A 133 14.67 16.16 28.86
#